data_AF-A0A8X6FQM4-F1
#
_entry.id   AF-A0A8X6FQM4-F1
#
_cell.length_a   1.000
_cell.length_b   1.000
_cell.length_c   1.000
_cell.angle_alpha   90.00
_cell.angle_beta   90.00
_cell.angle_gamma   90.00
#
_symmetry.space_group_name_H-M   'P 1'
#
loop_
_entity.id
_entity.type
_entity.pdbx_description
1 polymer ?
#
loop_
_entity_poly.entity_id
_entity_poly.type
_entity_poly.pdbx_seq_one_letter_code
_entity_poly.pdbx_strand_id
1 'polypeptide(L)'
;MAAREKTRDELDMQTLRELASLPANKFCFDCGQRGTTYVNVTIGAFVCSTCGGLLRGINPPHRVKSLTVCSFTELEMDRLKSRGNEYCTHIWLGKYDPKSSEYDLSSLEKRKEFMILKYEEKKYYVDPREAIKKMKPRAPAVPTTTTNSVTRSHTVIPNKQPSQVQV
;
A
#
# COMPACT_ATOMS: atom_id res chain seq x y z
N MET A 1 25.92 22.92 -20.37
CA MET A 1 25.81 21.87 -19.33
C MET A 1 24.93 20.77 -19.89
N ALA A 2 25.51 19.68 -20.41
CA ALA A 2 24.71 18.54 -20.86
C ALA A 2 24.13 17.84 -19.63
N ALA A 3 22.82 17.58 -19.62
CA ALA A 3 22.19 16.78 -18.58
C ALA A 3 22.81 15.37 -18.61
N ARG A 4 23.34 14.91 -17.47
CA ARG A 4 23.82 13.53 -17.32
C ARG A 4 22.63 12.58 -17.53
N GLU A 5 22.71 11.70 -18.52
CA GLU A 5 21.72 10.65 -18.71
C GLU A 5 21.68 9.77 -17.46
N LYS A 6 20.47 9.55 -16.93
CA LYS A 6 20.27 8.69 -15.76
C LYS A 6 20.48 7.25 -16.17
N THR A 7 21.23 6.51 -15.36
CA THR A 7 21.40 5.07 -15.60
C THR A 7 20.08 4.35 -15.39
N ARG A 8 19.91 3.17 -16.02
CA ARG A 8 18.71 2.33 -15.80
C ARG A 8 18.47 2.07 -14.32
N ASP A 9 19.54 1.76 -13.58
CA ASP A 9 19.47 1.52 -12.15
C ASP A 9 18.99 2.77 -11.38
N GLU A 10 19.43 3.98 -11.76
CA GLU A 10 18.91 5.23 -11.16
C GLU A 10 17.40 5.43 -11.43
N LEU A 11 16.92 5.06 -12.63
CA LEU A 11 15.50 5.12 -13.00
C LEU A 11 14.64 4.07 -12.26
N ASP A 12 15.17 2.85 -12.12
CA ASP A 12 14.51 1.79 -11.37
C ASP A 12 14.39 2.15 -9.89
N MET A 13 15.46 2.70 -9.30
CA MET A 13 15.44 3.21 -7.93
C MET A 13 14.41 4.32 -7.73
N GLN A 14 14.26 5.23 -8.70
CA GLN A 14 13.24 6.27 -8.66
C GLN A 14 11.82 5.66 -8.69
N THR A 15 11.58 4.72 -9.60
CA THR A 15 10.30 4.00 -9.70
C THR A 15 9.97 3.24 -8.40
N LEU A 16 10.95 2.56 -7.81
CA LEU A 16 10.73 1.80 -6.57
C LEU A 16 10.38 2.70 -5.39
N ARG A 17 10.94 3.91 -5.32
CA ARG A 17 10.55 4.91 -4.30
C ARG A 17 9.10 5.35 -4.47
N GLU A 18 8.68 5.57 -5.71
CA GLU A 18 7.29 5.93 -6.03
C GLU A 18 6.34 4.79 -5.63
N LEU A 19 6.65 3.55 -6.00
CA LEU A 19 5.86 2.39 -5.60
C LEU A 19 5.83 2.20 -4.08
N ALA A 20 6.96 2.33 -3.38
CA ALA A 20 7.02 2.22 -1.92
C ALA A 20 6.23 3.34 -1.21
N SER A 21 5.99 4.48 -1.88
CA SER A 21 5.20 5.59 -1.35
C SER A 21 3.69 5.35 -1.40
N LEU A 22 3.22 4.33 -2.12
CA LEU A 22 1.81 3.97 -2.20
C LEU A 22 1.29 3.52 -0.81
N PRO A 23 0.05 3.87 -0.42
CA PRO A 23 -0.45 3.62 0.94
C PRO A 23 -0.31 2.17 1.41
N ALA A 24 -0.66 1.19 0.57
CA ALA A 24 -0.56 -0.23 0.90
C ALA A 24 0.90 -0.72 1.02
N ASN A 25 1.82 -0.10 0.29
CA ASN A 25 3.24 -0.49 0.26
C ASN A 25 4.03 0.10 1.43
N LYS A 26 3.49 1.08 2.17
CA LYS A 26 4.14 1.64 3.36
C LYS A 26 4.26 0.66 4.54
N PHE A 27 3.49 -0.42 4.50
CA PHE A 27 3.42 -1.43 5.56
C PHE A 27 3.89 -2.77 5.02
N CYS A 28 4.64 -3.50 5.85
CA CYS A 28 5.11 -4.83 5.52
C CYS A 28 3.94 -5.75 5.21
N PHE A 29 4.00 -6.42 4.06
CA PHE A 29 2.94 -7.31 3.61
C PHE A 29 2.70 -8.52 4.54
N ASP A 30 3.69 -8.91 5.32
CA ASP A 30 3.62 -10.12 6.15
C ASP A 30 3.30 -9.83 7.62
N CYS A 31 3.89 -8.79 8.20
CA CYS A 31 3.67 -8.45 9.61
C CYS A 31 2.90 -7.15 9.86
N GLY A 32 2.57 -6.39 8.80
CA GLY A 32 1.85 -5.13 8.92
C GLY A 32 2.67 -3.97 9.51
N GLN A 33 3.93 -4.17 9.91
CA GLN A 33 4.74 -3.09 10.48
C GLN A 33 5.04 -2.01 9.43
N ARG A 34 5.07 -0.75 9.85
CA ARG A 34 5.42 0.37 8.96
C ARG A 34 6.90 0.33 8.58
N GLY A 35 7.20 0.70 7.34
CA GLY A 35 8.57 0.82 6.82
C GLY A 35 9.04 -0.44 6.12
N THR A 36 8.70 -0.56 4.84
CA THR A 36 9.23 -1.61 3.97
C THR A 36 10.59 -1.21 3.43
N THR A 37 11.55 -2.12 3.51
CA THR A 37 12.94 -1.91 3.06
C THR A 37 13.35 -2.91 1.98
N TYR A 38 12.53 -3.94 1.75
CA TYR A 38 12.77 -5.01 0.79
C TYR A 38 11.54 -5.26 -0.06
N VAL A 39 11.75 -5.89 -1.21
CA VAL A 39 10.71 -6.40 -2.09
C VAL A 39 10.86 -7.89 -2.30
N ASN A 40 9.76 -8.62 -2.15
CA ASN A 40 9.62 -10.00 -2.55
C ASN A 40 9.32 -10.05 -4.05
N VAL A 41 10.36 -10.22 -4.88
CA VAL A 41 10.26 -10.17 -6.34
C VAL A 41 9.59 -11.40 -6.95
N THR A 42 9.41 -12.47 -6.15
CA THR A 42 8.63 -13.64 -6.58
C THR A 42 7.16 -13.25 -6.79
N ILE A 43 6.58 -12.52 -5.84
CA ILE A 43 5.14 -12.18 -5.88
C ILE A 43 4.86 -10.71 -6.18
N GLY A 44 5.85 -9.82 -6.03
CA GLY A 44 5.68 -8.38 -6.22
C GLY A 44 5.09 -7.68 -4.99
N ALA A 45 5.59 -8.02 -3.79
CA ALA A 45 5.15 -7.44 -2.52
C ALA A 45 6.30 -6.70 -1.80
N PHE A 46 5.95 -5.68 -1.01
CA PHE A 46 6.86 -4.87 -0.19
C PHE A 46 6.84 -5.36 1.25
N VAL A 47 8.04 -5.64 1.78
CA VAL A 47 8.23 -6.28 3.09
C VAL A 47 9.32 -5.59 3.90
N CYS A 48 9.34 -5.83 5.21
CA CYS A 48 10.45 -5.41 6.05
C CYS A 48 11.63 -6.37 5.95
N SER A 49 12.79 -5.96 6.49
CA SER A 49 14.00 -6.77 6.54
C SER A 49 13.79 -8.13 7.20
N THR A 50 13.10 -8.16 8.34
CA THR A 50 12.84 -9.38 9.12
C THR A 50 12.02 -10.39 8.33
N CYS A 51 10.89 -9.97 7.74
CA CYS A 51 10.07 -10.86 6.92
C CYS A 51 10.79 -11.26 5.63
N GLY A 52 11.60 -10.36 5.07
CA GLY A 52 12.50 -10.68 3.96
C GLY A 52 13.50 -11.80 4.27
N GLY A 53 13.96 -11.91 5.51
CA GLY A 53 14.76 -13.05 5.99
C GLY A 53 13.95 -14.34 6.06
N LEU A 54 12.77 -14.29 6.70
CA LEU A 54 11.88 -15.45 6.85
C LEU A 54 11.44 -16.03 5.48
N LEU A 55 11.14 -15.16 4.52
CA LEU A 55 10.73 -15.52 3.16
C LEU A 55 11.74 -16.41 2.42
N ARG A 56 13.04 -16.32 2.75
CA ARG A 56 14.09 -17.17 2.16
C ARG A 56 14.03 -18.61 2.67
N GLY A 57 13.46 -18.83 3.85
CA GLY A 57 13.27 -20.15 4.46
C GLY A 57 11.91 -20.80 4.18
N ILE A 58 11.02 -20.11 3.47
CA ILE A 58 9.75 -20.67 2.97
C ILE A 58 10.04 -21.64 1.82
N ASN A 59 9.21 -22.66 1.61
CA ASN A 59 9.35 -23.63 0.54
C ASN A 59 8.18 -23.55 -0.48
N PRO A 60 8.42 -23.17 -1.75
CA PRO A 60 9.71 -22.82 -2.35
C PRO A 60 10.24 -21.46 -1.87
N PRO A 61 11.57 -21.26 -1.85
CA PRO A 61 12.18 -20.03 -1.34
C PRO A 61 11.79 -18.82 -2.18
N HIS A 62 11.30 -17.79 -1.51
CA HIS A 62 10.98 -16.52 -2.16
C HIS A 62 12.26 -15.71 -2.40
N ARG A 63 12.32 -15.05 -3.55
CA ARG A 63 13.41 -14.15 -3.91
C ARG A 63 13.11 -12.77 -3.34
N VAL A 64 14.04 -12.24 -2.55
CA VAL A 64 13.90 -10.95 -1.87
C VAL A 64 15.09 -10.05 -2.19
N LYS A 65 14.82 -8.80 -2.61
CA LYS A 65 15.84 -7.78 -2.97
C LYS A 65 15.66 -6.52 -2.13
N SER A 66 16.77 -5.83 -1.82
CA SER A 66 16.73 -4.53 -1.15
C SER A 66 16.20 -3.45 -2.09
N LEU A 67 15.42 -2.52 -1.56
CA LEU A 67 14.90 -1.38 -2.31
C LEU A 67 15.97 -0.35 -2.69
N THR A 68 17.14 -0.36 -2.03
CA THR A 68 18.11 0.74 -2.14
C THR A 68 19.46 0.35 -2.75
N VAL A 69 19.80 -0.94 -2.78
CA VAL A 69 21.15 -1.41 -3.16
C VAL A 69 21.16 -2.56 -4.15
N CYS A 70 20.01 -2.98 -4.68
CA CYS A 70 19.93 -4.07 -5.65
C CYS A 70 19.55 -3.56 -7.03
N SER A 71 20.17 -4.14 -8.07
CA SER A 71 19.71 -3.99 -9.45
C SER A 71 18.57 -4.97 -9.74
N PHE A 72 17.64 -4.52 -10.58
CA PHE A 72 16.44 -5.27 -10.95
C PHE A 72 16.48 -5.60 -12.43
N THR A 73 15.91 -6.74 -12.80
CA THR A 73 15.65 -7.03 -14.21
C THR A 73 14.36 -6.34 -14.64
N GLU A 74 14.19 -6.13 -15.95
CA GLU A 74 12.97 -5.53 -16.50
C GLU A 74 11.71 -6.33 -16.09
N LEU A 75 11.76 -7.66 -16.15
CA LEU A 75 10.67 -8.52 -15.71
C LEU A 75 10.34 -8.37 -14.21
N GLU A 76 11.35 -8.15 -13.37
CA GLU A 76 11.14 -7.90 -11.94
C GLU A 76 10.50 -6.52 -11.72
N MET A 77 10.96 -5.50 -12.44
CA MET A 77 10.39 -4.15 -12.38
C MET A 77 8.95 -4.12 -12.88
N ASP A 78 8.64 -4.78 -13.98
CA ASP A 78 7.28 -4.87 -14.52
C ASP A 78 6.33 -5.59 -13.56
N ARG A 79 6.82 -6.63 -12.88
CA ARG A 79 6.05 -7.30 -11.83
C ARG A 79 5.80 -6.37 -10.64
N LEU A 80 6.76 -5.56 -10.24
CA LEU A 80 6.58 -4.62 -9.13
C LEU A 80 5.62 -3.48 -9.50
N LYS A 81 5.73 -2.96 -10.74
CA LYS A 81 4.85 -1.91 -11.27
C LYS A 81 3.40 -2.38 -11.43
N SER A 82 3.19 -3.61 -11.88
CA SER A 82 1.85 -4.19 -12.11
C SER A 82 1.20 -4.77 -10.84
N ARG A 83 1.95 -4.88 -9.74
CA ARG A 83 1.48 -5.46 -8.48
C ARG A 83 1.68 -4.47 -7.32
N GLY A 84 2.17 -4.94 -6.18
CA GLY A 84 2.18 -4.23 -4.91
C GLY A 84 1.32 -4.93 -3.86
N ASN A 85 1.34 -4.39 -2.64
CA ASN A 85 0.70 -5.02 -1.48
C ASN A 85 -0.83 -5.03 -1.57
N GLU A 86 -1.42 -4.03 -2.20
CA GLU A 86 -2.87 -4.01 -2.46
C GLU A 86 -3.26 -5.23 -3.32
N TYR A 87 -2.60 -5.37 -4.49
CA TYR A 87 -2.78 -6.53 -5.36
C TYR A 87 -2.53 -7.86 -4.63
N CYS A 88 -1.41 -7.95 -3.90
CA CYS A 88 -1.04 -9.18 -3.20
C CYS A 88 -2.02 -9.52 -2.07
N THR A 89 -2.65 -8.55 -1.42
CA THR A 89 -3.67 -8.79 -0.38
C THR A 89 -4.84 -9.58 -0.93
N HIS A 90 -5.38 -9.19 -2.09
CA HIS A 90 -6.52 -9.88 -2.67
C HIS A 90 -6.23 -11.33 -3.10
N ILE A 91 -4.97 -11.65 -3.37
CA ILE A 91 -4.55 -12.98 -3.81
C ILE A 91 -4.11 -13.83 -2.63
N TRP A 92 -3.12 -13.38 -1.86
CA TRP A 92 -2.51 -14.18 -0.80
C TRP A 92 -3.23 -14.08 0.54
N LEU A 93 -4.15 -13.13 0.69
CA LEU A 93 -5.01 -12.95 1.85
C LEU A 93 -6.49 -12.85 1.43
N GLY A 94 -6.85 -13.33 0.24
CA GLY A 94 -8.21 -13.16 -0.31
C GLY A 94 -9.31 -13.90 0.46
N LYS A 95 -8.94 -14.96 1.20
CA LYS A 95 -9.85 -15.69 2.12
C LYS A 95 -9.55 -15.40 3.59
N TYR A 96 -8.58 -14.54 3.88
CA TYR A 96 -8.17 -14.25 5.24
C TYR A 96 -9.17 -13.28 5.89
N ASP A 97 -9.73 -13.68 7.03
CA ASP A 97 -10.54 -12.79 7.85
C ASP A 97 -9.70 -12.24 9.02
N PRO A 98 -9.40 -10.94 9.05
CA PRO A 98 -8.66 -10.33 10.14
C PRO A 98 -9.35 -10.46 11.51
N LYS A 99 -10.68 -10.59 11.53
CA LYS A 99 -11.47 -10.68 12.78
C LYS A 99 -11.49 -12.09 13.36
N SER A 100 -11.39 -13.11 12.50
CA SER A 100 -11.30 -14.51 12.93
C SER A 100 -9.87 -14.94 13.23
N SER A 101 -8.89 -14.05 13.08
CA SER A 101 -7.49 -14.42 13.17
C SER A 101 -7.07 -14.64 14.62
N GLU A 102 -6.87 -15.91 14.96
CA GLU A 102 -6.22 -16.34 16.19
C GLU A 102 -4.70 -16.09 16.17
N TYR A 103 -4.15 -15.57 15.07
CA TYR A 103 -2.71 -15.46 14.85
C TYR A 103 -2.15 -14.13 15.34
N ASP A 104 -1.64 -14.17 16.56
CA ASP A 104 -0.77 -13.15 17.12
C ASP A 104 0.60 -13.14 16.38
N LEU A 105 0.86 -12.11 15.57
CA LEU A 105 2.12 -11.95 14.83
C LEU A 105 3.22 -11.26 15.66
N SER A 106 3.10 -11.21 16.99
CA SER A 106 4.06 -10.56 17.88
C SER A 106 5.43 -11.23 17.86
N SER A 107 5.47 -12.57 17.90
CA SER A 107 6.71 -13.35 17.90
C SER A 107 7.16 -13.74 16.49
N LEU A 108 8.47 -13.96 16.33
CA LEU A 108 9.05 -14.39 15.06
C LEU A 108 8.55 -15.78 14.65
N GLU A 109 8.40 -16.70 15.61
CA GLU A 109 7.94 -18.06 15.34
C GLU A 109 6.49 -18.09 14.84
N LYS A 110 5.57 -17.41 15.52
CA LYS A 110 4.17 -17.32 15.06
C LYS A 110 4.05 -16.64 13.71
N ARG A 111 4.90 -15.63 13.46
CA ARG A 111 4.98 -14.97 12.15
C ARG A 111 5.45 -15.93 11.06
N LYS A 112 6.45 -16.76 11.35
CA LYS A 112 6.95 -17.79 10.44
C LYS A 112 5.89 -18.85 10.15
N GLU A 113 5.20 -19.35 11.17
CA GLU A 113 4.08 -20.28 11.04
C GLU A 113 2.98 -19.69 10.14
N PHE A 114 2.59 -18.44 10.37
CA PHE A 114 1.62 -17.76 9.52
C PHE A 114 2.10 -17.66 8.05
N MET A 115 3.38 -17.40 7.82
CA MET A 115 3.94 -17.35 6.47
C MET A 115 3.93 -18.72 5.78
N ILE A 116 4.12 -19.82 6.51
CA ILE A 116 3.98 -21.19 5.97
C ILE A 116 2.54 -21.43 5.52
N LEU A 117 1.56 -21.13 6.37
CA LEU A 117 0.13 -21.24 6.02
C LEU A 117 -0.22 -20.38 4.80
N LYS A 118 0.33 -19.16 4.73
CA LYS A 118 0.07 -18.19 3.66
C LYS A 118 0.67 -18.60 2.32
N TYR A 119 1.92 -19.05 2.30
CA TYR A 119 2.68 -19.25 1.05
C TYR A 119 2.84 -20.72 0.64
N GLU A 120 3.11 -21.62 1.58
CA GLU A 120 3.32 -23.05 1.30
C GLU A 120 1.98 -23.76 1.17
N GLU A 121 1.14 -23.66 2.20
CA GLU A 121 -0.18 -24.31 2.21
C GLU A 121 -1.21 -23.54 1.39
N LYS A 122 -0.92 -22.27 1.04
CA LYS A 122 -1.83 -21.40 0.30
C LYS A 122 -3.22 -21.30 0.94
N LYS A 123 -3.29 -21.39 2.27
CA LYS A 123 -4.53 -21.44 3.06
C LYS A 123 -5.49 -20.30 2.70
N TYR A 124 -4.96 -19.10 2.50
CA TYR A 124 -5.74 -17.90 2.20
C TYR A 124 -5.71 -17.48 0.73
N TYR A 125 -5.11 -18.30 -0.13
CA TYR A 125 -4.88 -17.98 -1.53
C TYR A 125 -6.18 -18.00 -2.35
N VAL A 126 -6.30 -17.02 -3.23
CA VAL A 126 -7.31 -16.92 -4.29
C VAL A 126 -6.58 -16.77 -5.62
N ASP A 127 -7.04 -17.52 -6.63
CA ASP A 127 -6.46 -17.41 -7.98
C ASP A 127 -6.56 -15.96 -8.48
N PRO A 128 -5.49 -15.39 -9.09
CA PRO A 128 -5.49 -14.02 -9.58
C PRO A 128 -6.65 -13.69 -10.51
N ARG A 129 -7.10 -14.62 -11.37
CA ARG A 129 -8.22 -14.39 -12.29
C ARG A 129 -9.52 -14.17 -11.53
N GLU A 130 -9.71 -14.90 -10.44
CA GLU A 130 -10.88 -14.77 -9.57
C GLU A 130 -10.78 -13.56 -8.63
N ALA A 131 -9.59 -13.27 -8.11
CA ALA A 131 -9.35 -12.10 -7.26
C ALA A 131 -9.60 -10.78 -8.02
N ILE A 132 -9.12 -10.68 -9.27
CA ILE A 132 -9.25 -9.48 -10.10
C ILE A 132 -10.70 -9.21 -10.51
N LYS A 133 -11.52 -10.25 -10.76
CA LYS A 133 -12.96 -10.06 -11.02
C LYS A 133 -13.69 -9.39 -9.86
N LYS A 134 -13.23 -9.61 -8.63
CA LYS A 134 -13.82 -9.06 -7.40
C LYS A 134 -13.25 -7.68 -7.04
N MET A 135 -12.10 -7.30 -7.59
CA MET A 135 -11.59 -5.94 -7.50
C MET A 135 -12.52 -5.03 -8.31
N LYS A 136 -13.37 -4.25 -7.65
CA LYS A 136 -14.02 -3.12 -8.33
C LYS A 136 -12.93 -2.22 -8.90
N PRO A 137 -12.98 -1.80 -10.17
CA PRO A 137 -12.04 -0.81 -10.67
C PRO A 137 -12.17 0.42 -9.79
N ARG A 138 -11.07 0.80 -9.13
CA ARG A 138 -11.00 2.06 -8.43
C ARG A 138 -11.16 3.13 -9.51
N ALA A 139 -12.31 3.82 -9.50
CA ALA A 139 -12.50 4.98 -10.36
C ALA A 139 -11.29 5.90 -10.18
N PRO A 140 -10.71 6.47 -11.27
CA PRO A 140 -9.59 7.38 -11.14
C PRO A 140 -10.01 8.48 -10.17
N ALA A 141 -9.20 8.68 -9.13
CA ALA A 141 -9.43 9.73 -8.14
C ALA A 141 -9.33 11.07 -8.88
N VAL A 142 -10.48 11.61 -9.28
CA VAL A 142 -10.59 12.98 -9.80
C VAL A 142 -10.17 13.91 -8.67
N PRO A 143 -9.19 14.82 -8.87
CA PRO A 143 -8.88 15.82 -7.88
C PRO A 143 -10.10 16.75 -7.74
N THR A 144 -10.79 16.68 -6.61
CA THR A 144 -11.90 17.59 -6.30
C THR A 144 -11.31 18.98 -6.09
N THR A 145 -11.40 19.83 -7.11
CA THR A 145 -11.11 21.26 -7.00
C THR A 145 -12.17 21.88 -6.09
N THR A 146 -11.77 22.26 -4.88
CA THR A 146 -12.60 23.05 -3.96
C THR A 146 -12.87 24.42 -4.59
N THR A 147 -14.05 24.60 -5.18
CA THR A 147 -14.55 25.92 -5.59
C THR A 147 -15.17 26.60 -4.37
N ASN A 148 -14.47 27.60 -3.85
CA ASN A 148 -15.00 28.53 -2.84
C ASN A 148 -16.15 29.36 -3.45
N SER A 149 -17.36 29.18 -2.95
CA SER A 149 -18.49 30.07 -3.23
C SER A 149 -18.57 31.14 -2.13
N VAL A 150 -17.99 32.30 -2.42
CA VAL A 150 -18.25 33.56 -1.72
C VAL A 150 -19.72 33.92 -1.96
N THR A 151 -20.53 33.97 -0.90
CA THR A 151 -21.90 34.50 -0.99
C THR A 151 -21.94 35.86 -0.30
N ARG A 152 -22.04 36.92 -1.10
CA ARG A 152 -22.26 38.30 -0.65
C ARG A 152 -23.77 38.52 -0.44
N SER A 153 -24.11 38.85 0.80
CA SER A 153 -25.01 39.94 1.25
C SER A 153 -26.42 40.07 0.69
N HIS A 154 -27.42 40.06 1.59
CA HIS A 154 -28.53 41.02 1.51
C HIS A 154 -28.94 41.50 2.92
N THR A 155 -28.86 42.82 3.08
CA THR A 155 -29.26 43.64 4.23
C THR A 155 -30.78 43.81 4.24
N VAL A 156 -31.43 43.66 5.40
CA VAL A 156 -32.76 44.22 5.66
C VAL A 156 -32.76 44.87 7.06
N ILE A 157 -33.03 46.17 7.06
CA ILE A 157 -33.24 47.04 8.22
C ILE A 157 -34.69 46.84 8.71
N PRO A 158 -34.98 46.96 10.01
CA PRO A 158 -36.04 47.93 10.34
C PRO A 158 -35.73 48.87 11.51
N ASN A 159 -36.14 50.09 11.21
CA ASN A 159 -36.37 51.32 11.94
C ASN A 159 -36.59 51.32 13.47
N LYS A 160 -36.11 52.42 14.08
CA LYS A 160 -36.32 52.99 15.43
C LYS A 160 -37.83 53.24 15.71
N GLN A 161 -38.33 53.37 16.95
CA GLN A 161 -38.12 54.50 17.91
C GLN A 161 -39.00 54.28 19.21
N PRO A 162 -39.13 55.21 20.20
CA PRO A 162 -38.34 55.32 21.45
C PRO A 162 -39.14 55.25 22.80
N SER A 163 -38.43 55.38 23.94
CA SER A 163 -38.86 55.84 25.30
C SER A 163 -39.73 54.87 26.14
N GLN A 164 -39.63 54.70 27.47
CA GLN A 164 -39.41 55.64 28.59
C GLN A 164 -38.73 55.00 29.83
N VAL A 165 -38.46 55.88 30.80
CA VAL A 165 -37.69 55.80 32.04
C VAL A 165 -38.63 55.60 33.26
N GLN A 166 -38.12 54.95 34.33
CA GLN A 166 -38.52 54.97 35.77
C GLN A 166 -39.94 54.55 36.18
N VAL A 167 -40.04 53.64 37.17
CA VAL A 167 -40.23 53.98 38.60
C VAL A 167 -39.44 52.98 39.45
#